data_AF-A0A254Q747-F1
#
_entry.id   AF-A0A254Q747-F1
#
_cell.length_a   1.000
_cell.length_b   1.000
_cell.length_c   1.000
_cell.angle_alpha   90.00
_cell.angle_beta   90.00
_cell.angle_gamma   90.00
#
_symmetry.space_group_name_H-M   'P 1'
#
loop_
_entity.id
_entity.type
_entity.pdbx_description
1 polymer ?
#
loop_
_entity_poly.entity_id
_entity_poly.type
_entity_poly.pdbx_seq_one_letter_code
_entity_poly.pdbx_strand_id
1 'polypeptide(L)'
;MRSLALAALTIFAATTAQAVDLKVSCTVTENNDKQLETVIKPALNGYGKIGDIDGFSFRIRNNDGSRVSLEIFDIAGEGRYYADATLTKAGDSVVNTIWRRDVLLEVTCQIPE
;
A
#
# COMPACT_ATOMS: atom_id res chain seq x y z
N MET A 1 17.96 56.35 27.70
CA MET A 1 16.72 55.69 28.17
C MET A 1 16.26 54.73 27.08
N ARG A 2 16.19 53.45 27.48
CA ARG A 2 15.39 52.34 26.90
C ARG A 2 15.50 52.08 25.40
N SER A 3 16.40 51.15 25.07
CA SER A 3 16.47 50.44 23.79
C SER A 3 15.13 49.78 23.45
N LEU A 4 14.68 50.00 22.21
CA LEU A 4 13.53 49.37 21.59
C LEU A 4 13.74 47.86 21.48
N ALA A 5 12.75 47.11 21.94
CA ALA A 5 12.70 45.65 21.89
C ALA A 5 12.63 45.15 20.45
N LEU A 6 13.55 44.25 20.07
CA LEU A 6 13.49 43.52 18.82
C LEU A 6 12.87 42.15 19.10
N ALA A 7 11.56 42.02 18.86
CA ALA A 7 10.88 40.73 18.89
C ALA A 7 11.26 39.94 17.64
N ALA A 8 12.13 38.94 17.81
CA ALA A 8 12.44 37.98 16.76
C ALA A 8 11.24 37.03 16.58
N LEU A 9 10.40 37.34 15.59
CA LEU A 9 9.33 36.45 15.14
C LEU A 9 9.96 35.32 14.31
N THR A 10 10.31 34.22 14.97
CA THR A 10 10.74 33.00 14.27
C THR A 10 9.52 32.40 13.56
N ILE A 11 9.40 32.66 12.27
CA ILE A 11 8.45 31.99 11.39
C ILE A 11 8.92 30.54 11.29
N PHE A 12 8.28 29.66 12.07
CA PHE A 12 8.36 28.23 11.83
C PHE A 12 7.77 27.97 10.45
N ALA A 13 8.64 27.81 9.45
CA ALA A 13 8.25 27.27 8.16
C ALA A 13 7.78 25.84 8.41
N ALA A 14 6.45 25.68 8.56
CA ALA A 14 5.81 24.39 8.56
C ALA A 14 6.05 23.78 7.17
N THR A 15 7.04 22.90 7.08
CA THR A 15 7.17 22.00 5.94
C THR A 15 5.93 21.11 5.96
N THR A 16 4.93 21.44 5.16
CA THR A 16 3.84 20.53 4.86
C THR A 16 4.45 19.37 4.11
N ALA A 17 4.73 18.27 4.82
CA ALA A 17 5.02 17.00 4.19
C ALA A 17 3.81 16.69 3.30
N GLN A 18 3.96 16.88 1.99
CA GLN A 18 2.95 16.48 1.02
C GLN A 18 2.86 14.96 1.13
N ALA A 19 1.80 14.48 1.79
CA ALA A 19 1.48 13.06 1.79
C ALA A 19 1.37 12.63 0.33
N VAL A 20 2.27 11.76 -0.12
CA VAL A 20 2.18 11.15 -1.45
C VAL A 20 0.88 10.35 -1.46
N ASP A 21 -0.12 10.82 -2.20
CA ASP A 21 -1.43 10.18 -2.37
C ASP A 21 -1.27 8.95 -3.27
N LEU A 22 -0.67 7.88 -2.73
CA LEU A 22 -0.46 6.63 -3.44
C LEU A 22 -1.82 5.96 -3.70
N LYS A 23 -2.21 5.92 -4.97
CA LYS A 23 -3.41 5.24 -5.46
C LYS A 23 -2.99 4.04 -6.32
N VAL A 24 -3.52 2.86 -5.98
CA VAL A 24 -3.21 1.62 -6.70
C VAL A 24 -4.50 0.93 -7.15
N SER A 25 -4.47 0.33 -8.34
CA SER A 25 -5.45 -0.66 -8.77
C SER A 25 -4.93 -2.04 -8.42
N CYS A 26 -5.74 -2.86 -7.76
CA CYS A 26 -5.39 -4.19 -7.32
C CYS A 26 -6.34 -5.23 -7.92
N THR A 27 -5.77 -6.35 -8.34
CA THR A 27 -6.49 -7.50 -8.88
C THR A 27 -6.08 -8.75 -8.11
N VAL A 28 -7.07 -9.59 -7.78
CA VAL A 28 -6.86 -10.91 -7.21
C VAL A 28 -7.36 -11.95 -8.19
N THR A 29 -6.50 -12.90 -8.53
CA THR A 29 -6.83 -14.06 -9.37
C THR A 29 -6.59 -15.34 -8.58
N GLU A 30 -7.52 -16.27 -8.71
CA GLU A 30 -7.41 -17.62 -8.18
C GLU A 30 -7.51 -18.61 -9.34
N ASN A 31 -6.52 -19.49 -9.46
CA ASN A 31 -6.42 -20.47 -10.55
C ASN A 31 -6.56 -19.86 -11.95
N ASN A 32 -6.03 -18.63 -12.11
CA ASN A 32 -6.10 -17.77 -13.30
C ASN A 32 -7.46 -17.10 -13.57
N ASP A 33 -8.47 -17.36 -12.73
CA ASP A 33 -9.76 -16.67 -12.81
C ASP A 33 -9.74 -15.41 -11.94
N LYS A 34 -10.15 -14.28 -12.50
CA LYS A 34 -10.25 -13.02 -11.76
C LYS A 34 -11.40 -13.08 -10.76
N GLN A 35 -11.06 -12.98 -9.48
CA GLN A 35 -12.01 -13.03 -8.37
C GLN A 35 -12.40 -11.62 -7.90
N LEU A 36 -11.43 -10.68 -7.90
CA LEU A 36 -11.62 -9.33 -7.40
C LEU A 36 -10.80 -8.32 -8.19
N GLU A 37 -11.35 -7.13 -8.34
CA GLU A 37 -10.67 -5.94 -8.83
C GLU A 37 -11.14 -4.72 -8.04
N THR A 38 -10.20 -3.91 -7.54
CA THR A 38 -10.52 -2.76 -6.70
C THR A 38 -9.45 -1.69 -6.79
N VAL A 39 -9.80 -0.46 -6.43
CA VAL A 39 -8.88 0.67 -6.39
C VAL A 39 -8.79 1.18 -4.97
N ILE A 40 -7.57 1.33 -4.46
CA ILE A 40 -7.30 1.60 -3.04
C ILE A 40 -6.33 2.77 -2.92
N LYS A 41 -6.51 3.55 -1.87
CA LYS A 41 -5.60 4.61 -1.44
C LYS A 41 -5.12 4.33 -0.01
N PRO A 42 -4.10 3.47 0.17
CA PRO A 42 -3.54 3.23 1.49
C PRO A 42 -2.94 4.52 2.05
N ALA A 43 -3.38 4.92 3.24
CA ALA A 43 -2.82 6.07 3.95
C ALA A 43 -1.31 5.89 4.17
N LEU A 44 -0.56 6.99 4.20
CA LEU A 44 0.88 6.96 4.52
C LEU A 44 1.11 6.27 5.88
N ASN A 45 2.06 5.33 5.93
CA ASN A 45 2.32 4.46 7.08
C ASN A 45 1.11 3.55 7.48
N GLY A 46 0.13 3.38 6.59
CA GLY A 46 -1.13 2.69 6.86
C GLY A 46 -1.40 1.52 5.92
N TYR A 47 -2.49 0.81 6.18
CA TYR A 47 -2.95 -0.33 5.40
C TYR A 47 -4.20 0.01 4.59
N GLY A 48 -4.26 -0.52 3.36
CA GLY A 48 -5.47 -0.62 2.55
C GLY A 48 -5.91 -2.08 2.46
N LYS A 49 -7.17 -2.36 2.78
CA LYS A 49 -7.75 -3.70 2.56
C LYS A 49 -8.12 -3.84 1.09
N ILE A 50 -7.62 -4.89 0.44
CA ILE A 50 -7.97 -5.23 -0.94
C ILE A 50 -9.28 -6.02 -0.94
N GLY A 51 -9.33 -7.12 -0.19
CA GLY A 51 -10.52 -7.96 -0.05
C GLY A 51 -10.24 -9.24 0.73
N ASP A 52 -11.24 -10.11 0.80
CA ASP A 52 -11.11 -11.48 1.32
C ASP A 52 -11.77 -12.45 0.33
N ILE A 53 -11.11 -13.58 0.03
CA ILE A 53 -11.61 -14.64 -0.89
C ILE A 53 -11.20 -16.00 -0.31
N ASP A 54 -12.14 -16.93 -0.18
CA ASP A 54 -11.92 -18.34 0.13
C ASP A 54 -10.92 -18.64 1.26
N GLY A 55 -11.06 -17.88 2.36
CA GLY A 55 -10.21 -18.03 3.55
C GLY A 55 -8.88 -17.28 3.49
N PHE A 56 -8.66 -16.48 2.45
CA PHE A 56 -7.54 -15.57 2.33
C PHE A 56 -7.96 -14.11 2.54
N SER A 57 -7.09 -13.31 3.17
CA SER A 57 -7.25 -11.85 3.30
C SER A 57 -6.07 -11.14 2.65
N PHE A 58 -6.38 -10.10 1.87
CA PHE A 58 -5.41 -9.38 1.05
C PHE A 58 -5.30 -7.92 1.49
N ARG A 59 -4.08 -7.45 1.73
CA ARG A 59 -3.83 -6.07 2.18
C ARG A 59 -2.59 -5.51 1.51
N ILE A 60 -2.58 -4.20 1.31
CA ILE A 60 -1.39 -3.47 0.92
C ILE A 60 -1.06 -2.42 1.97
N ARG A 61 0.19 -2.37 2.40
CA ARG A 61 0.71 -1.35 3.30
C ARG A 61 1.48 -0.31 2.49
N ASN A 62 1.19 0.96 2.75
CA ASN A 62 2.03 2.07 2.28
C ASN A 62 3.02 2.43 3.39
N ASN A 63 4.29 2.10 3.19
CA ASN A 63 5.32 2.26 4.21
C ASN A 63 5.81 3.71 4.30
N ASP A 64 6.06 4.38 3.17
CA ASP A 64 6.65 5.72 3.15
C ASP A 64 6.23 6.61 1.97
N GLY A 65 5.16 6.25 1.28
CA GLY A 65 4.62 6.97 0.12
C GLY A 65 5.03 6.36 -1.22
N SER A 66 6.10 5.58 -1.24
CA SER A 66 6.57 4.88 -2.45
C SER A 66 6.85 3.39 -2.20
N ARG A 67 7.40 3.04 -1.03
CA ARG A 67 7.61 1.66 -0.65
C ARG A 67 6.32 1.05 -0.14
N VAL A 68 5.97 -0.12 -0.66
CA VAL A 68 4.77 -0.86 -0.31
C VAL A 68 5.09 -2.28 0.10
N SER A 69 4.22 -2.86 0.91
CA SER A 69 4.23 -4.29 1.27
C SER A 69 2.87 -4.89 0.96
N LEU A 70 2.82 -5.87 0.07
CA LEU A 70 1.63 -6.62 -0.31
C LEU A 70 1.56 -7.92 0.50
N GLU A 71 0.45 -8.09 1.23
CA GLU A 71 0.27 -9.14 2.23
C GLU A 71 -0.88 -10.07 1.84
N ILE A 72 -0.62 -11.38 1.91
CA ILE A 72 -1.63 -12.43 1.81
C ILE A 72 -1.64 -13.17 3.14
N PHE A 73 -2.81 -13.20 3.78
CA PHE A 73 -3.05 -13.97 5.00
C PHE A 73 -3.90 -15.19 4.67
N ASP A 74 -3.37 -16.37 4.93
CA ASP A 74 -4.15 -17.60 4.92
C ASP A 74 -4.76 -17.80 6.31
N ILE A 75 -6.05 -17.51 6.44
CA ILE A 75 -6.75 -17.49 7.73
C ILE A 75 -6.85 -18.92 8.28
N ALA A 76 -7.10 -19.91 7.43
CA ALA A 76 -7.27 -21.30 7.85
C ALA A 76 -5.94 -22.02 8.12
N GLY A 77 -4.92 -21.72 7.32
CA GLY A 77 -3.60 -22.32 7.42
C GLY A 77 -2.59 -21.55 8.24
N GLU A 78 -3.00 -20.44 8.86
CA GLU A 78 -2.17 -19.50 9.65
C GLU A 78 -0.92 -18.98 8.91
N GLY A 79 -0.95 -19.02 7.57
CA GLY A 79 0.14 -18.58 6.71
C GLY A 79 0.14 -17.08 6.49
N ARG A 80 1.33 -16.48 6.38
CA ARG A 80 1.50 -15.07 6.05
C ARG A 80 2.57 -14.93 4.97
N TYR A 81 2.22 -14.25 3.89
CA TYR A 81 3.09 -14.10 2.72
C TYR A 81 3.19 -12.62 2.36
N TYR A 82 4.38 -12.19 1.97
CA TYR A 82 4.74 -10.78 1.81
C TYR A 82 5.51 -10.59 0.51
N ALA A 83 5.21 -9.50 -0.20
CA ALA A 83 6.01 -9.01 -1.31
C ALA A 83 6.20 -7.50 -1.16
N ASP A 84 7.44 -7.04 -1.22
CA ASP A 84 7.78 -5.63 -1.10
C ASP A 84 8.19 -5.05 -2.46
N ALA A 85 7.79 -3.81 -2.71
CA ALA A 85 8.20 -3.08 -3.91
C ALA A 85 8.32 -1.57 -3.64
N THR A 86 8.92 -0.84 -4.57
CA THR A 86 8.88 0.63 -4.61
C THR A 86 8.12 1.05 -5.86
N LEU A 87 7.01 1.78 -5.66
CA LEU A 87 6.13 2.26 -6.72
C LEU A 87 6.28 3.79 -6.82
N THR A 88 6.74 4.27 -7.97
CA THR A 88 7.11 5.67 -8.19
C THR A 88 6.42 6.30 -9.39
N LYS A 89 5.99 5.49 -10.36
CA LYS A 89 5.35 5.95 -11.59
C LYS A 89 4.23 5.01 -12.03
N ALA A 90 3.35 5.52 -12.89
CA ALA A 90 2.36 4.72 -13.59
C ALA A 90 2.99 3.47 -14.21
N GLY A 91 2.33 2.32 -14.06
CA GLY A 91 2.85 1.04 -14.50
C GLY A 91 3.66 0.28 -13.45
N ASP A 92 4.22 0.94 -12.44
CA ASP A 92 4.94 0.24 -11.38
C ASP A 92 3.97 -0.66 -10.60
N SER A 93 4.39 -1.89 -10.33
CA SER A 93 3.57 -2.91 -9.69
C SER A 93 4.29 -3.68 -8.58
N VAL A 94 3.49 -4.24 -7.68
CA VAL A 94 3.87 -5.27 -6.72
C VAL A 94 2.98 -6.48 -6.95
N VAL A 95 3.60 -7.66 -7.00
CA VAL A 95 2.91 -8.93 -7.25
C VAL A 95 3.29 -9.90 -6.13
N ASN A 96 2.30 -10.58 -5.58
CA ASN A 96 2.50 -11.66 -4.61
C ASN A 96 1.70 -12.88 -5.07
N THR A 97 2.39 -14.00 -5.26
CA THR A 97 1.81 -15.24 -5.75
C THR A 97 2.10 -16.35 -4.76
N ILE A 98 1.06 -17.05 -4.34
CA ILE A 98 1.18 -18.24 -3.51
C ILE A 98 0.56 -19.43 -4.25
N TRP A 99 1.20 -20.59 -4.10
CA TRP A 99 0.69 -21.84 -4.62
C TRP A 99 0.63 -22.87 -3.51
N ARG A 100 -0.58 -23.35 -3.21
CA ARG A 100 -0.85 -24.32 -2.15
C ARG A 100 -1.78 -25.39 -2.69
N ARG A 101 -1.28 -26.62 -2.86
CA ARG A 101 -2.03 -27.78 -3.34
C ARG A 101 -2.82 -27.47 -4.63
N ASP A 102 -4.09 -27.13 -4.50
CA ASP A 102 -5.11 -26.90 -5.51
C ASP A 102 -5.44 -25.42 -5.74
N VAL A 103 -4.81 -24.51 -5.00
CA VAL A 103 -5.01 -23.07 -5.10
C VAL A 103 -3.73 -22.38 -5.57
N LEU A 104 -3.79 -21.77 -6.75
CA LEU A 104 -2.83 -20.77 -7.22
C LEU A 104 -3.48 -19.39 -7.04
N LEU A 105 -2.95 -18.59 -6.13
CA LEU A 105 -3.49 -17.29 -5.82
C LEU A 105 -2.46 -16.22 -6.15
N GLU A 106 -2.83 -15.24 -6.95
CA GLU A 106 -2.00 -14.11 -7.31
C GLU A 106 -2.73 -12.81 -6.99
N VAL A 107 -2.02 -11.90 -6.34
CA VAL A 107 -2.47 -10.54 -6.09
C VAL A 107 -1.48 -9.60 -6.76
N THR A 108 -1.99 -8.74 -7.62
CA THR A 108 -1.22 -7.69 -8.28
C THR A 108 -1.79 -6.34 -7.89
N CYS A 109 -0.95 -5.42 -7.45
CA CYS A 109 -1.32 -4.01 -7.25
C CYS A 109 -0.38 -3.12 -8.07
N GLN A 110 -0.94 -2.16 -8.81
CA GLN A 110 -0.22 -1.32 -9.75
C GLN A 110 -0.68 0.15 -9.66
N ILE A 111 0.24 1.10 -9.86
CA ILE A 111 -0.14 2.51 -10.10
C ILE A 111 -0.81 2.60 -11.48
N PRO A 112 -2.10 3.01 -11.58
CA PRO A 112 -2.80 3.12 -12.85
C PRO A 112 -2.07 4.03 -13.86
N GLU A 113 -2.23 3.74 -15.15
CA GLU A 113 -1.79 4.62 -16.25
C GLU A 113 -2.58 5.93 -16.32
#